data_AF-A0A662GRG7-F1
#
_entry.id   AF-A0A662GRG7-F1
#
_cell.length_a   1.000
_cell.length_b   1.000
_cell.length_c   1.000
_cell.angle_alpha   90.00
_cell.angle_beta   90.00
_cell.angle_gamma   90.00
#
_symmetry.space_group_name_H-M   'P 1'
#
loop_
_entity.id
_entity.type
_entity.pdbx_description
1 polymer ?
#
loop_
_entity_poly.entity_id
_entity_poly.type
_entity_poly.pdbx_seq_one_letter_code
_entity_poly.pdbx_strand_id
1 'polypeptide(L)' 'MSVSLSENILHIRFAYPQTRETEVEPLPLKTPTFLFKDEKTREITAIEIIDIDEALKELNINSSENA' A
#
# COMPACT_ATOMS: atom_id res chain seq x y z
N MET A 1 3.89 -7.18 11.46
CA MET A 1 3.12 -7.04 10.21
C MET A 1 1.64 -7.10 10.53
N SER A 2 0.84 -6.19 9.98
CA SER A 2 -0.63 -6.22 10.07
C SER A 2 -1.26 -5.90 8.72
N VAL A 3 -2.45 -6.44 8.48
CA VAL A 3 -3.23 -6.23 7.26
C VAL A 3 -4.65 -5.85 7.66
N SER A 4 -5.21 -4.83 7.01
CA SER A 4 -6.61 -4.44 7.17
C SER A 4 -7.23 -4.16 5.81
N LEU A 5 -8.47 -4.62 5.64
CA LEU A 5 -9.30 -4.37 4.47
C LEU A 5 -10.62 -3.77 4.93
N SER A 6 -10.93 -2.56 4.45
CA SER A 6 -12.17 -1.84 4.79
C SER A 6 -12.62 -1.05 3.58
N GLU A 7 -13.89 -1.17 3.18
CA GLU A 7 -14.49 -0.34 2.11
C GLU A 7 -13.62 -0.25 0.84
N ASN A 8 -13.05 -1.38 0.41
CA ASN A 8 -12.16 -1.48 -0.76
C ASN A 8 -10.80 -0.76 -0.62
N ILE A 9 -10.42 -0.41 0.61
CA ILE A 9 -9.11 0.13 0.97
C ILE A 9 -8.29 -0.99 1.61
N LEU A 10 -7.19 -1.36 0.97
CA LEU A 10 -6.21 -2.30 1.51
C LEU A 10 -5.07 -1.51 2.16
N HIS A 11 -4.85 -1.72 3.44
CA HIS A 11 -3.70 -1.18 4.17
C HIS A 11 -2.84 -2.34 4.69
N ILE A 12 -1.58 -2.36 4.29
CA ILE A 12 -0.59 -3.35 4.75
C ILE A 12 0.52 -2.61 5.49
N ARG A 13 0.72 -2.97 6.75
CA ARG A 13 1.80 -2.45 7.60
C ARG A 13 2.91 -3.47 7.75
N PHE A 14 4.08 -3.15 7.20
CA PHE A 14 5.29 -3.96 7.29
C PHE A 14 5.94 -3.81 8.66
N ALA A 15 6.02 -2.57 9.16
CA ALA A 15 6.62 -2.19 10.43
C ALA A 15 5.86 -1.03 11.10
N TYR A 16 6.02 -0.89 12.41
CA TYR A 16 5.55 0.30 13.13
C TYR A 16 6.62 1.39 13.03
N PRO A 17 6.24 2.63 12.66
CA PRO A 17 7.19 3.72 12.55
C PRO A 17 7.73 4.08 13.95
N GLN A 18 8.98 4.53 14.00
CA GLN A 18 9.58 5.05 15.23
C GLN A 18 9.14 6.50 15.51
N THR A 19 8.74 7.20 14.46
CA THR A 19 8.36 8.62 14.43
C THR A 19 7.11 8.82 13.57
N ARG A 20 6.84 10.03 13.10
CA ARG A 20 5.72 10.26 12.17
C ARG A 20 6.03 9.63 10.81
N GLU A 21 4.98 9.19 10.13
CA GLU A 21 5.07 8.82 8.72
C GLU A 21 4.97 10.10 7.89
N THR A 22 5.94 10.32 7.01
CA THR A 22 6.01 11.50 6.12
C THR A 22 6.43 11.05 4.73
N GLU A 23 6.10 11.84 3.71
CA GLU A 23 6.23 11.47 2.29
C GLU A 23 5.36 10.27 1.93
N VAL A 24 4.11 10.60 1.64
CA VAL A 24 3.19 9.72 0.92
C VAL A 24 3.61 9.76 -0.55
N GLU A 25 4.60 8.97 -0.94
CA GLU A 25 4.97 8.87 -2.35
C GLU A 25 3.88 8.06 -3.07
N PRO A 26 3.16 8.66 -4.04
CA PRO A 26 2.24 7.89 -4.86
C PRO A 26 3.04 6.95 -5.76
N LEU A 27 2.62 5.69 -5.83
CA LEU A 27 3.14 4.78 -6.85
C LEU A 27 2.66 5.24 -8.24
N PRO A 28 3.35 4.87 -9.33
CA PRO A 28 3.01 5.26 -10.70
C PRO A 28 1.81 4.44 -11.25
N LEU A 29 0.73 4.40 -10.48
CA LEU A 29 -0.55 3.79 -10.81
C LEU A 29 -1.59 4.89 -11.03
N LYS A 30 -2.60 4.63 -11.85
CA LYS A 30 -3.78 5.51 -11.91
C LYS A 30 -4.62 5.33 -10.65
N THR A 31 -4.67 4.10 -10.14
CA THR A 31 -5.30 3.76 -8.86
C THR A 31 -4.51 4.38 -7.71
N PRO A 32 -5.13 5.18 -6.82
CA PRO A 32 -4.42 5.85 -5.73
C PRO A 32 -3.74 4.84 -4.80
N THR A 33 -2.41 4.82 -4.86
CA THR A 33 -1.59 3.89 -4.09
C THR A 33 -0.44 4.64 -3.47
N PHE A 34 -0.26 4.46 -2.17
CA PHE A 34 0.57 5.31 -1.34
C PHE A 34 1.55 4.48 -0.52
N LEU A 35 2.84 4.83 -0.57
CA LEU A 35 3.83 4.31 0.36
C LEU A 35 4.03 5.26 1.53
N PHE A 36 4.08 4.70 2.74
CA PHE A 36 4.39 5.43 3.97
C PHE A 36 5.83 5.14 4.38
N LYS A 37 6.56 6.20 4.72
CA LYS A 37 7.93 6.10 5.22
C LYS A 37 8.03 6.75 6.59
N ASP A 38 8.74 6.09 7.51
CA ASP A 38 9.13 6.71 8.76
C ASP A 38 10.09 7.87 8.49
N GLU A 39 9.79 9.06 9.02
CA GLU A 39 10.53 10.28 8.72
C GLU A 39 12.03 10.17 9.04
N LYS A 40 12.35 9.58 10.20
CA LYS A 40 13.70 9.54 10.73
C LYS A 40 14.56 8.49 10.04
N THR A 41 14.03 7.28 9.91
CA THR A 41 14.76 6.11 9.40
C THR A 41 14.68 6.01 7.88
N ARG A 42 13.69 6.66 7.26
CA ARG A 42 13.38 6.58 5.82
C ARG A 42 12.93 5.18 5.38
N GLU A 43 12.68 4.28 6.33
CA GLU A 43 12.19 2.94 6.06
C GLU A 43 10.73 2.97 5.62
N ILE A 44 10.37 2.13 4.64
CA ILE A 44 8.98 1.93 4.23
C ILE A 44 8.27 1.14 5.33
N THR A 45 7.21 1.71 5.88
CA THR A 45 6.48 1.16 7.02
C THR A 45 5.11 0.61 6.65
N ALA A 46 4.47 1.17 5.61
CA ALA A 46 3.17 0.70 5.13
C ALA A 46 2.92 1.03 3.65
N ILE A 47 1.92 0.37 3.07
CA ILE A 47 1.30 0.70 1.79
C ILE A 47 -0.21 0.78 1.97
N GLU A 48 -0.85 1.74 1.30
CA GLU A 48 -2.30 1.88 1.21
C GLU A 48 -2.74 1.94 -0.25
N ILE A 49 -3.72 1.12 -0.61
CA ILE A 49 -4.30 1.03 -1.95
C ILE A 49 -5.78 1.36 -1.83
N ILE A 50 -6.21 2.41 -2.52
CA ILE A 50 -7.63 2.78 -2.62
C ILE A 50 -8.18 2.12 -3.90
N ASP A 51 -9.04 1.12 -3.73
CA ASP A 51 -9.54 0.23 -4.79
C ASP A 51 -8.55 -0.89 -5.20
N ILE A 52 -8.53 -1.97 -4.42
CA ILE A 52 -7.63 -3.11 -4.67
C ILE A 52 -7.92 -3.79 -6.01
N ASP A 53 -9.18 -3.87 -6.40
CA ASP A 53 -9.59 -4.54 -7.63
C ASP A 53 -9.08 -3.79 -8.86
N GLU A 54 -9.16 -2.46 -8.86
CA GLU A 54 -8.62 -1.65 -9.95
C GLU A 54 -7.08 -1.66 -9.98
N ALA A 55 -6.43 -1.58 -8.81
CA ALA A 55 -4.97 -1.69 -8.73
C ALA A 55 -4.46 -3.02 -9.30
N LEU A 56 -5.13 -4.14 -8.98
CA LEU A 56 -4.76 -5.46 -9.50
C LEU A 56 -4.94 -5.55 -11.03
N LYS A 57 -6.00 -4.97 -11.59
CA LYS A 57 -6.19 -4.86 -13.04
C LYS A 57 -5.08 -4.04 -13.69
N GLU A 58 -4.71 -2.90 -13.12
CA GLU A 58 -3.64 -2.05 -13.64
C GLU A 58 -2.29 -2.76 -13.67
N LEU A 59 -2.02 -3.57 -12.65
CA LEU A 59 -0.80 -4.37 -12.56
C LEU A 59 -0.81 -5.58 -13.52
N ASN A 60 -1.88 -5.79 -14.29
CA ASN A 60 -2.11 -7.00 -15.09
C ASN A 60 -2.00 -8.29 -14.27
N ILE A 61 -2.28 -8.21 -12.97
CA ILE A 61 -2.35 -9.37 -12.09
C ILE A 61 -3.78 -9.88 -12.19
N ASN A 62 -4.01 -10.82 -13.11
CA ASN A 62 -5.24 -11.58 -13.11
C ASN A 62 -5.27 -12.41 -11.83
N SER A 63 -6.35 -12.35 -11.05
CA SER A 63 -6.59 -13.13 -9.83
C SER A 63 -6.76 -14.63 -10.07
N SER A 64 -6.21 -15.16 -11.17
CA SER A 64 -6.33 -16.53 -11.64
C SER A 64 -4.99 -17.21 -11.96
N GLU A 65 -3.88 -16.76 -11.39
CA GLU A 65 -2.68 -17.59 -11.27
C GLU A 65 -2.48 -17.95 -9.80
N ASN A 66 -3.03 -19.12 -9.43
CA ASN A 66 -2.77 -19.99 -8.28
C ASN A 66 -4.10 -20.60 -7.77
N ALA A 67 -4.65 -21.51 -8.56
CA ALA A 67 -5.55 -22.57 -8.11
C ALA A 67 -4.82 -23.91 -8.19
#